data_AF-A0A967WRS8-F1
#
_entry.id   AF-A0A967WRS8-F1
#
_cell.length_a   1.000
_cell.length_b   1.000
_cell.length_c   1.000
_cell.angle_alpha   90.00
_cell.angle_beta   90.00
_cell.angle_gamma   90.00
#
_symmetry.space_group_name_H-M   'P 1'
#
loop_
_entity.id
_entity.type
_entity.pdbx_description
1 polymer ?
#
loop_
_entity_poly.entity_id
_entity_poly.type
_entity_poly.pdbx_seq_one_letter_code
_entity_poly.pdbx_strand_id
1 'polypeptide(L)'
;ERIWGELQLPARLVHHTAWDHLPFDDNSFDLAWNWAALWYLPDGTPEGARMPESLLHELVRVSRRVVFVAMPNRVQVGYLMRKYLLERDFVDYVDEEWADIGRVRRVLEASGLRIVRQGVLDVPPWPDTVMPASEVLQRLGIKSKKLEGQFSGDSWQWSTMAYYLGQQPDLYDRVMRYAWLDRAPIPWRIKAVWAHHRYLVGVKEG
;
A
#
# COMPACT_ATOMS: atom_id res chain seq x y z
N GLU A 1 2.90 -19.28 -4.56
CA GLU A 1 3.96 -20.31 -4.61
C GLU A 1 4.97 -20.06 -5.72
N ARG A 2 4.56 -19.99 -7.00
CA ARG A 2 5.46 -19.82 -8.17
C ARG A 2 6.61 -18.82 -7.97
N ILE A 3 6.29 -17.57 -7.59
CA ILE A 3 7.25 -16.48 -7.40
C ILE A 3 8.37 -16.85 -6.41
N TRP A 4 8.02 -17.37 -5.24
CA TRP A 4 8.99 -17.73 -4.21
C TRP A 4 9.88 -18.89 -4.64
N GLY A 5 9.32 -19.84 -5.41
CA GLY A 5 10.07 -20.94 -6.01
C GLY A 5 11.09 -20.46 -7.03
N GLU A 6 10.72 -19.53 -7.90
CA GLU A 6 11.64 -18.92 -8.89
C GLU A 6 12.79 -18.17 -8.20
N LEU A 7 12.54 -17.54 -7.05
CA LEU A 7 13.54 -16.85 -6.25
C LEU A 7 14.36 -17.76 -5.32
N GLN A 8 14.02 -19.05 -5.24
CA GLN A 8 14.64 -20.01 -4.31
C GLN A 8 14.60 -19.55 -2.84
N LEU A 9 13.56 -18.82 -2.46
CA LEU A 9 13.38 -18.30 -1.12
C LEU A 9 12.36 -19.17 -0.36
N PRO A 10 12.65 -19.56 0.89
CA PRO A 10 11.72 -20.34 1.69
C PRO A 10 10.48 -19.50 2.03
N ALA A 11 9.31 -20.00 1.66
CA ALA A 11 8.03 -19.38 1.99
C ALA A 11 7.02 -20.46 2.42
N ARG A 12 6.39 -20.26 3.57
CA ARG A 12 5.22 -21.04 4.00
C ARG A 12 3.97 -20.22 3.73
N LEU A 13 3.14 -20.68 2.80
CA LEU A 13 1.89 -20.03 2.44
C LEU A 13 0.73 -20.76 3.11
N VAL A 14 -0.13 -19.99 3.78
CA VAL A 14 -1.32 -20.51 4.46
C VAL A 14 -2.51 -19.75 3.92
N HIS A 15 -3.44 -20.46 3.29
CA HIS A 15 -4.73 -19.90 2.94
C HIS A 15 -5.63 -19.95 4.17
N HIS A 16 -6.16 -18.81 4.58
CA HIS A 16 -6.98 -18.67 5.78
C HIS A 16 -8.06 -17.61 5.54
N THR A 17 -9.25 -17.82 6.10
CA THR A 17 -10.42 -16.95 5.89
C THR A 17 -10.99 -16.36 7.18
N ALA A 18 -10.65 -16.95 8.35
CA ALA A 18 -11.07 -16.44 9.65
C ALA A 18 -10.08 -15.39 10.15
N TRP A 19 -10.19 -14.16 9.62
CA TRP A 19 -9.24 -13.07 9.90
C TRP A 19 -9.29 -12.55 11.34
N ASP A 20 -10.31 -12.94 12.10
CA ASP A 20 -10.46 -12.72 13.54
C ASP A 20 -9.67 -13.72 14.40
N HIS A 21 -9.16 -14.80 13.81
CA HIS A 21 -8.32 -15.77 14.49
C HIS A 21 -7.32 -16.43 13.53
N LEU A 22 -6.13 -15.85 13.42
CA LEU A 22 -5.04 -16.38 12.60
C LEU A 22 -4.50 -17.71 13.18
N PRO A 23 -4.13 -18.68 12.33
CA PRO A 23 -3.75 -20.04 12.74
C PRO A 23 -2.28 -20.11 13.21
N PHE A 24 -1.87 -19.15 14.03
CA PHE A 24 -0.51 -19.03 14.56
C PHE A 24 -0.56 -18.74 16.05
N ASP A 25 0.42 -19.26 16.78
CA ASP A 25 0.56 -19.01 18.20
C ASP A 25 0.96 -17.54 18.46
N ASP A 26 0.76 -17.10 19.69
CA ASP A 26 1.18 -15.78 20.14
C ASP A 26 2.68 -15.58 19.91
N ASN A 27 3.07 -14.38 19.46
CA ASN A 27 4.46 -13.99 19.26
C ASN A 27 5.27 -14.92 18.31
N SER A 28 4.60 -15.60 17.38
CA SER A 28 5.23 -16.49 16.39
C SER A 28 6.13 -15.75 15.37
N PHE A 29 5.90 -14.46 15.12
CA PHE A 29 6.61 -13.70 14.08
C PHE A 29 7.33 -12.48 14.65
N ASP A 30 8.56 -12.20 14.21
CA ASP A 30 9.23 -10.94 14.58
C ASP A 30 8.52 -9.68 14.06
N LEU A 31 7.90 -9.80 12.89
CA LEU A 31 7.15 -8.76 12.21
C LEU A 31 5.85 -9.36 11.69
N ALA A 32 4.72 -8.73 12.01
CA ALA A 32 3.46 -8.94 11.31
C ALA A 32 3.09 -7.66 10.55
N TRP A 33 2.43 -7.79 9.39
CA TRP A 33 2.10 -6.62 8.60
C TRP A 33 0.80 -6.74 7.80
N ASN A 34 0.23 -5.57 7.48
CA ASN A 34 -0.86 -5.42 6.53
C ASN A 34 -0.50 -4.37 5.49
N TRP A 35 -0.74 -4.68 4.21
CA TRP A 35 -0.58 -3.73 3.10
C TRP A 35 -1.89 -3.59 2.35
N ALA A 36 -2.53 -2.44 2.51
CA ALA A 36 -3.70 -2.01 1.74
C ALA A 36 -4.83 -3.04 1.64
N ALA A 37 -5.03 -3.84 2.71
CA ALA A 37 -6.00 -4.94 2.68
C ALA A 37 -7.24 -4.68 3.54
N LEU A 38 -7.13 -3.88 4.61
CA LEU A 38 -8.19 -3.74 5.62
C LEU A 38 -9.55 -3.32 5.05
N TRP A 39 -9.56 -2.40 4.09
CA TRP A 39 -10.77 -1.87 3.44
C TRP A 39 -11.53 -2.88 2.55
N TYR A 40 -10.98 -4.07 2.30
CA TYR A 40 -11.63 -5.14 1.52
C TYR A 40 -12.27 -6.21 2.41
N LEU A 41 -12.00 -6.19 3.71
CA LEU A 41 -12.47 -7.23 4.63
C LEU A 41 -13.95 -7.08 5.03
N PRO A 42 -14.54 -5.87 5.11
CA PRO A 42 -15.98 -5.76 5.32
C PRO A 42 -16.76 -6.36 4.16
N ASP A 43 -17.75 -7.19 4.46
CA ASP A 43 -18.61 -7.87 3.48
C ASP A 43 -20.06 -7.34 3.47
N GLY A 44 -20.30 -6.22 4.17
CA GLY A 44 -21.63 -5.61 4.34
C GLY A 44 -22.45 -6.17 5.50
N THR A 45 -21.96 -7.18 6.22
CA THR A 45 -22.61 -7.70 7.43
C THR A 45 -22.11 -7.00 8.70
N PRO A 46 -22.90 -6.97 9.80
CA PRO A 46 -22.45 -6.45 11.09
C PRO A 46 -21.19 -7.15 11.62
N GLU A 47 -21.05 -8.45 11.37
CA GLU A 47 -19.87 -9.24 11.74
C GLU A 47 -18.65 -8.83 10.90
N GLY A 48 -18.82 -8.73 9.57
CA GLY A 48 -17.77 -8.32 8.64
C GLY A 48 -17.25 -6.91 8.89
N ALA A 49 -18.10 -5.98 9.36
CA ALA A 49 -17.69 -4.61 9.68
C ALA A 49 -16.61 -4.53 10.78
N ARG A 50 -16.53 -5.54 11.66
CA ARG A 50 -15.51 -5.63 12.73
C ARG A 50 -14.25 -6.37 12.29
N MET A 51 -14.31 -7.09 11.17
CA MET A 51 -13.22 -7.96 10.70
C MET A 51 -11.86 -7.26 10.56
N PRO A 52 -11.78 -6.01 10.05
CA PRO A 52 -10.48 -5.34 9.96
C PRO A 52 -9.90 -4.99 11.34
N GLU A 53 -10.74 -4.68 12.32
CA GLU A 53 -10.31 -4.46 13.70
C GLU A 53 -9.77 -5.75 14.31
N SER A 54 -10.51 -6.86 14.15
CA SER A 54 -10.08 -8.18 14.61
C SER A 54 -8.75 -8.60 13.99
N LEU A 55 -8.55 -8.35 12.68
CA LEU A 55 -7.27 -8.61 12.03
C LEU A 55 -6.13 -7.79 12.64
N LEU A 56 -6.36 -6.51 12.96
CA LEU A 56 -5.33 -5.69 13.61
C LEU A 56 -4.96 -6.26 14.99
N HIS A 57 -5.93 -6.71 15.78
CA HIS A 57 -5.67 -7.40 17.04
C HIS A 57 -4.86 -8.69 16.84
N GLU A 58 -5.19 -9.47 15.81
CA GLU A 58 -4.47 -10.69 15.50
C GLU A 58 -3.03 -10.43 15.05
N LEU A 59 -2.79 -9.39 14.22
CA LEU A 59 -1.44 -8.97 13.85
C LEU A 59 -0.61 -8.58 15.06
N VAL A 60 -1.24 -7.92 16.04
CA VAL A 60 -0.59 -7.65 17.33
C VAL A 60 -0.30 -8.96 18.05
N ARG A 61 -1.29 -9.85 18.25
CA ARG A 61 -1.12 -11.11 18.98
C ARG A 61 0.02 -11.96 18.44
N VAL A 62 0.04 -12.21 17.13
CA VAL A 62 1.05 -13.09 16.49
C VAL A 62 2.42 -12.44 16.34
N SER A 63 2.51 -11.10 16.41
CA SER A 63 3.79 -10.40 16.34
C SER A 63 4.50 -10.40 17.69
N ARG A 64 5.78 -10.76 17.73
CA ARG A 64 6.67 -10.69 18.88
C ARG A 64 7.16 -9.28 19.14
N ARG A 65 7.38 -8.48 18.09
CA ARG A 65 8.10 -7.19 18.21
C ARG A 65 7.47 -6.08 17.42
N VAL A 66 7.30 -6.24 16.11
CA VAL A 66 6.95 -5.13 15.21
C VAL A 66 5.63 -5.42 14.50
N VAL A 67 4.78 -4.41 14.42
CA VAL A 67 3.61 -4.42 13.53
C VAL A 67 3.73 -3.26 12.55
N PHE A 68 3.63 -3.57 11.26
CA PHE A 68 3.65 -2.58 10.19
C PHE A 68 2.32 -2.57 9.46
N VAL A 69 1.68 -1.41 9.35
CA VAL A 69 0.44 -1.27 8.59
C VAL A 69 0.59 -0.13 7.60
N ALA A 70 0.32 -0.41 6.33
CA ALA A 70 0.22 0.59 5.28
C ALA A 70 -1.18 0.57 4.67
N MET A 71 -1.80 1.74 4.56
CA MET A 71 -3.11 1.90 3.92
C MET A 71 -3.05 2.96 2.81
N PRO A 72 -3.92 2.86 1.80
CA PRO A 72 -4.06 3.88 0.76
C PRO A 72 -4.29 5.27 1.37
N ASN A 73 -3.67 6.26 0.76
CA ASN A 73 -3.69 7.61 1.24
C ASN A 73 -4.86 8.40 0.63
N ARG A 74 -5.89 8.67 1.44
CA ARG A 74 -7.11 9.35 0.99
C ARG A 74 -6.91 10.80 0.53
N VAL A 75 -5.80 11.43 0.88
CA VAL A 75 -5.47 12.81 0.44
C VAL A 75 -4.60 12.84 -0.82
N GLN A 76 -4.19 11.69 -1.35
CA GLN A 76 -3.36 11.64 -2.55
C GLN A 76 -4.19 12.05 -3.78
N VAL A 77 -3.59 12.85 -4.67
CA VAL A 77 -4.30 13.40 -5.83
C VAL A 77 -4.89 12.31 -6.73
N GLY A 78 -4.15 11.24 -7.00
CA GLY A 78 -4.63 10.10 -7.80
C GLY A 78 -5.84 9.40 -7.17
N TYR A 79 -5.88 9.27 -5.85
CA TYR A 79 -6.99 8.70 -5.10
C TYR A 79 -8.26 9.55 -5.28
N LEU A 80 -8.14 10.87 -5.12
CA LEU A 80 -9.23 11.80 -5.33
C LEU A 80 -9.70 11.80 -6.79
N MET A 81 -8.78 11.76 -7.76
CA MET A 81 -9.12 11.65 -9.17
C MET A 81 -9.85 10.34 -9.48
N ARG A 82 -9.37 9.20 -8.95
CA ARG A 82 -10.05 7.91 -9.09
C ARG A 82 -11.47 8.00 -8.53
N LYS A 83 -11.61 8.53 -7.31
CA LYS A 83 -12.89 8.65 -6.59
C LYS A 83 -13.91 9.53 -7.28
N TYR A 84 -13.48 10.68 -7.78
CA TYR A 84 -14.42 11.71 -8.25
C TYR A 84 -14.54 11.81 -9.76
N LEU A 85 -13.57 11.29 -10.52
CA LEU A 85 -13.50 11.51 -11.97
C LEU A 85 -13.40 10.20 -12.77
N LEU A 86 -12.53 9.27 -12.37
CA LEU A 86 -12.12 8.16 -13.25
C LEU A 86 -12.89 6.86 -13.00
N GLU A 87 -13.20 6.54 -11.74
CA GLU A 87 -13.75 5.24 -11.34
C GLU A 87 -14.60 5.43 -10.09
N ARG A 88 -15.70 6.19 -10.21
CA ARG A 88 -16.52 6.61 -9.06
C ARG A 88 -17.04 5.43 -8.25
N ASP A 89 -17.33 4.33 -8.91
CA ASP A 89 -17.92 3.14 -8.30
C ASP A 89 -16.90 2.34 -7.45
N PHE A 90 -15.59 2.66 -7.49
CA PHE A 90 -14.60 1.89 -6.71
C PHE A 90 -14.90 1.93 -5.20
N VAL A 91 -15.48 3.04 -4.72
CA VAL A 91 -15.80 3.24 -3.30
C VAL A 91 -16.98 2.37 -2.85
N ASP A 92 -17.74 1.81 -3.77
CA ASP A 92 -18.85 0.90 -3.45
C ASP A 92 -18.35 -0.51 -3.07
N TYR A 93 -17.10 -0.82 -3.39
CA TYR A 93 -16.47 -2.12 -3.14
C TYR A 93 -15.43 -2.10 -2.02
N VAL A 94 -15.22 -0.95 -1.37
CA VAL A 94 -14.24 -0.79 -0.29
C VAL A 94 -14.80 0.05 0.84
N ASP A 95 -14.44 -0.29 2.07
CA ASP A 95 -14.71 0.56 3.22
C ASP A 95 -13.57 1.59 3.41
N GLU A 96 -13.80 2.80 2.88
CA GLU A 96 -12.85 3.91 2.98
C GLU A 96 -12.54 4.34 4.42
N GLU A 97 -13.36 3.98 5.41
CA GLU A 97 -13.06 4.29 6.82
C GLU A 97 -11.80 3.60 7.28
N TRP A 98 -11.44 2.45 6.69
CA TRP A 98 -10.20 1.73 6.99
C TRP A 98 -8.98 2.30 6.27
N ALA A 99 -9.18 3.17 5.28
CA ALA A 99 -8.10 3.99 4.73
C ALA A 99 -7.79 5.23 5.60
N ASP A 100 -8.59 5.52 6.65
CA ASP A 100 -8.20 6.45 7.70
C ASP A 100 -7.12 5.83 8.59
N ILE A 101 -5.87 6.20 8.34
CA ILE A 101 -4.73 5.74 9.14
C ILE A 101 -4.84 6.12 10.63
N GLY A 102 -5.60 7.16 10.98
CA GLY A 102 -5.89 7.55 12.36
C GLY A 102 -6.79 6.55 13.08
N ARG A 103 -7.74 5.92 12.38
CA ARG A 103 -8.53 4.79 12.90
C ARG A 103 -7.64 3.59 13.19
N VAL A 104 -6.82 3.18 12.21
CA VAL A 104 -5.86 2.08 12.37
C VAL A 104 -4.94 2.32 13.57
N ARG A 105 -4.42 3.55 13.71
CA ARG A 105 -3.57 3.94 14.84
C ARG A 105 -4.25 3.67 16.19
N ARG A 106 -5.49 4.12 16.34
CA ARG A 106 -6.25 3.97 17.60
C ARG A 106 -6.43 2.50 17.98
N VAL A 107 -6.73 1.63 17.00
CA VAL A 107 -6.88 0.18 17.24
C VAL A 107 -5.55 -0.44 17.68
N LEU A 108 -4.45 -0.11 16.99
CA LEU A 108 -3.12 -0.62 17.34
C LEU A 108 -2.68 -0.17 18.75
N GLU A 109 -2.88 1.11 19.08
CA GLU A 109 -2.55 1.66 20.41
C GLU A 109 -3.43 1.05 21.51
N ALA A 110 -4.73 0.87 21.25
CA ALA A 110 -5.63 0.18 22.17
C ALA A 110 -5.24 -1.30 22.41
N SER A 111 -4.52 -1.90 21.45
CA SER A 111 -3.96 -3.26 21.55
C SER A 111 -2.60 -3.31 22.28
N GLY A 112 -2.15 -2.20 22.85
CA GLY A 112 -0.89 -2.13 23.61
C GLY A 112 0.36 -1.89 22.76
N LEU A 113 0.25 -1.58 21.47
CA LEU A 113 1.41 -1.16 20.68
C LEU A 113 1.77 0.30 20.95
N ARG A 114 3.06 0.56 21.08
CA ARG A 114 3.60 1.91 21.00
C ARG A 114 3.94 2.25 19.56
N ILE A 115 3.28 3.26 18.99
CA ILE A 115 3.57 3.74 17.64
C ILE A 115 4.86 4.55 17.63
N VAL A 116 5.91 4.00 17.01
CA VAL A 116 7.25 4.61 16.97
C VAL A 116 7.51 5.37 15.68
N ARG A 117 6.79 5.04 14.61
CA ARG A 117 6.94 5.71 13.32
C ARG A 117 5.61 5.81 12.60
N GLN A 118 5.42 6.94 11.93
CA GLN A 118 4.34 7.15 10.99
C GLN A 118 4.84 8.00 9.84
N GLY A 119 4.26 7.83 8.66
CA GLY A 119 4.69 8.59 7.50
C GLY A 119 3.96 8.18 6.23
N VAL A 120 4.64 8.44 5.12
CA VAL A 120 4.16 8.11 3.78
C VAL A 120 5.15 7.22 3.05
N LEU A 121 4.67 6.42 2.10
CA LEU A 121 5.46 5.60 1.20
C LEU A 121 4.98 5.80 -0.23
N ASP A 122 5.86 5.47 -1.17
CA ASP A 122 5.56 5.49 -2.60
C ASP A 122 5.08 6.88 -3.04
N VAL A 123 6.04 7.82 -3.06
CA VAL A 123 5.81 9.24 -3.35
C VAL A 123 6.37 9.60 -4.73
N PRO A 124 5.74 9.15 -5.83
CA PRO A 124 6.21 9.51 -7.15
C PRO A 124 5.94 11.00 -7.41
N PRO A 125 6.79 11.67 -8.19
CA PRO A 125 6.47 13.00 -8.69
C PRO A 125 5.22 12.91 -9.57
N TRP A 126 4.21 13.73 -9.30
CA TRP A 126 3.00 13.76 -10.12
C TRP A 126 3.25 14.56 -11.41
N PRO A 127 2.71 14.12 -12.57
CA PRO A 127 1.84 12.96 -12.79
C PRO A 127 2.55 11.61 -12.60
N ASP A 128 1.86 10.69 -11.92
CA ASP A 128 2.40 9.39 -11.49
C ASP A 128 3.05 8.61 -12.63
N THR A 129 4.15 7.95 -12.31
CA THR A 129 4.88 7.03 -13.18
C THR A 129 4.02 5.87 -13.70
N VAL A 130 2.98 5.43 -12.97
CA VAL A 130 2.21 4.24 -13.38
C VAL A 130 1.07 4.58 -14.35
N MET A 131 0.57 5.82 -14.34
CA MET A 131 -0.42 6.29 -15.30
C MET A 131 0.16 7.45 -16.10
N PRO A 132 0.57 7.22 -17.37
CA PRO A 132 1.13 8.27 -18.20
C PRO A 132 0.24 9.52 -18.20
N ALA A 133 0.84 10.70 -18.11
CA ALA A 133 0.11 11.97 -18.17
C ALA A 133 -0.84 12.03 -19.38
N SER A 134 -0.48 11.37 -20.49
CA SER A 134 -1.31 11.19 -21.67
C SER A 134 -2.59 10.41 -21.42
N GLU A 135 -2.56 9.33 -20.63
CA GLU A 135 -3.75 8.54 -20.28
C GLU A 135 -4.67 9.34 -19.34
N VAL A 136 -4.09 10.08 -18.39
CA VAL A 136 -4.84 11.02 -17.53
C VAL A 136 -5.54 12.08 -18.39
N LEU A 137 -4.81 12.72 -19.31
CA LEU A 137 -5.36 13.74 -20.20
C LEU A 137 -6.42 13.16 -21.15
N GLN A 138 -6.22 11.96 -21.66
CA GLN A 138 -7.20 11.26 -22.49
C GLN A 138 -8.49 10.97 -21.73
N ARG A 139 -8.39 10.47 -20.48
CA ARG A 139 -9.57 10.24 -19.60
C ARG A 139 -10.25 11.55 -19.19
N LEU A 140 -9.52 12.67 -19.15
CA LEU A 140 -10.07 14.02 -18.94
C LEU A 140 -10.58 14.69 -20.24
N GLY A 141 -10.55 13.98 -21.38
CA GLY A 141 -11.07 14.48 -22.67
C GLY A 141 -10.12 15.41 -23.44
N ILE A 142 -8.89 15.59 -22.97
CA ILE A 142 -7.87 16.43 -23.60
C ILE A 142 -7.02 15.56 -24.55
N LYS A 143 -7.33 15.60 -25.85
CA LYS A 143 -6.55 14.89 -26.89
C LYS A 143 -5.45 15.79 -27.44
N SER A 144 -4.18 15.44 -27.19
CA SER A 144 -3.03 16.16 -27.76
C SER A 144 -2.06 15.20 -28.43
N LYS A 145 -1.97 15.29 -29.76
CA LYS A 145 -1.03 14.49 -30.59
C LYS A 145 0.44 14.69 -30.23
N LYS A 146 0.78 15.81 -29.58
CA LYS A 146 2.16 16.14 -29.16
C LYS A 146 2.56 15.42 -27.86
N LEU A 147 1.59 15.08 -27.02
CA LEU A 147 1.78 14.36 -25.74
C LEU A 147 1.77 12.84 -25.94
N GLU A 148 0.99 12.33 -26.88
CA GLU A 148 0.98 10.89 -27.24
C GLU A 148 2.37 10.39 -27.65
N GLY A 149 3.16 11.19 -28.35
CA GLY A 149 4.51 10.80 -28.80
C GLY A 149 5.60 10.84 -27.72
N GLN A 150 5.41 11.55 -26.61
CA GLN A 150 6.39 11.67 -25.53
C GLN A 150 6.26 10.56 -24.47
N PHE A 151 5.11 9.90 -24.39
CA PHE A 151 4.77 8.97 -23.31
C PHE A 151 4.38 7.55 -23.77
N SER A 152 4.45 7.25 -25.07
CA SER A 152 4.09 5.96 -25.67
C SER A 152 5.29 5.04 -25.99
N GLY A 153 6.46 5.32 -25.42
CA GLY A 153 7.64 4.48 -25.67
C GLY A 153 7.51 3.09 -25.03
N ASP A 154 7.81 2.06 -25.81
CA ASP A 154 7.98 0.64 -25.41
C ASP A 154 8.99 0.38 -24.26
N SER A 155 9.51 1.43 -23.62
CA SER A 155 10.48 1.40 -22.52
C SER A 155 9.83 1.37 -21.12
N TRP A 156 8.50 1.40 -21.01
CA TRP A 156 7.76 1.39 -19.73
C TRP A 156 7.36 -0.02 -19.24
N GLN A 157 8.24 -1.01 -19.39
CA GLN A 157 8.06 -2.33 -18.79
C GLN A 157 8.82 -2.38 -17.47
N TRP A 158 8.15 -2.10 -16.36
CA TRP A 158 8.72 -2.22 -15.01
C TRP A 158 8.27 -3.55 -14.42
N SER A 159 9.23 -4.45 -14.17
CA SER A 159 8.94 -5.74 -13.56
C SER A 159 9.86 -5.96 -12.37
N THR A 160 9.31 -5.79 -11.17
CA THR A 160 10.02 -6.12 -9.92
C THR A 160 10.51 -7.57 -9.95
N MET A 161 9.77 -8.46 -10.60
CA MET A 161 10.19 -9.84 -10.80
C MET A 161 11.45 -9.95 -11.67
N ALA A 162 11.48 -9.26 -12.80
CA ALA A 162 12.63 -9.26 -13.69
C ALA A 162 13.88 -8.69 -12.99
N TYR A 163 13.71 -7.72 -12.08
CA TYR A 163 14.81 -7.25 -11.22
C TYR A 163 15.31 -8.33 -10.27
N TYR A 164 14.42 -8.99 -9.52
CA TYR A 164 14.82 -10.05 -8.58
C TYR A 164 15.41 -11.30 -9.26
N LEU A 165 15.01 -11.59 -10.50
CA LEU A 165 15.59 -12.65 -11.32
C LEU A 165 16.90 -12.25 -12.04
N GLY A 166 17.39 -11.02 -11.82
CA GLY A 166 18.61 -10.51 -12.46
C GLY A 166 18.48 -10.18 -13.95
N GLN A 167 17.26 -10.18 -14.49
CA GLN A 167 16.96 -9.90 -15.91
C GLN A 167 16.92 -8.39 -16.21
N GLN A 168 16.60 -7.56 -15.21
CA GLN A 168 16.63 -6.09 -15.28
C GLN A 168 17.42 -5.49 -14.10
N PRO A 169 18.74 -5.70 -14.01
CA PRO A 169 19.53 -5.25 -12.86
C PRO A 169 19.55 -3.72 -12.70
N ASP A 170 19.35 -2.98 -13.79
CA ASP A 170 19.29 -1.52 -13.83
C ASP A 170 17.93 -0.95 -13.40
N LEU A 171 16.91 -1.79 -13.16
CA LEU A 171 15.57 -1.34 -12.79
C LEU A 171 15.60 -0.49 -11.52
N TYR A 172 16.39 -0.89 -10.52
CA TYR A 172 16.56 -0.13 -9.29
C TYR A 172 17.03 1.29 -9.61
N ASP A 173 18.13 1.46 -10.34
CA ASP A 173 18.67 2.78 -10.66
C ASP A 173 17.70 3.62 -11.48
N ARG A 174 16.92 2.99 -12.38
CA ARG A 174 15.87 3.66 -13.15
C ARG A 174 14.76 4.18 -12.24
N VAL A 175 14.22 3.34 -11.36
CA VAL A 175 13.19 3.73 -10.38
C VAL A 175 13.72 4.82 -9.46
N MET A 176 14.97 4.69 -9.01
CA MET A 176 15.57 5.61 -8.07
C MET A 176 15.77 7.03 -8.59
N ARG A 177 15.82 7.24 -9.92
CA ARG A 177 15.80 8.58 -10.53
C ARG A 177 14.50 9.33 -10.25
N TYR A 178 13.40 8.62 -10.07
CA TYR A 178 12.08 9.19 -9.80
C TYR A 178 11.78 9.33 -8.30
N ALA A 179 12.56 8.69 -7.42
CA ALA A 179 12.35 8.74 -5.98
C ALA A 179 12.88 10.02 -5.30
N TRP A 180 13.25 11.05 -6.05
CA TRP A 180 13.79 12.29 -5.48
C TRP A 180 12.81 12.95 -4.50
N LEU A 181 11.51 12.88 -4.78
CA LEU A 181 10.46 13.43 -3.92
C LEU A 181 10.26 12.56 -2.66
N ASP A 182 10.30 11.24 -2.82
CA ASP A 182 10.30 10.27 -1.73
C ASP A 182 11.48 10.51 -0.77
N ARG A 183 12.66 10.82 -1.31
CA ARG A 183 13.90 11.11 -0.56
C ARG A 183 14.04 12.55 -0.07
N ALA A 184 13.23 13.49 -0.54
CA ALA A 184 13.35 14.91 -0.20
C ALA A 184 13.24 15.12 1.33
N PRO A 185 14.09 15.95 1.97
CA PRO A 185 14.06 16.18 3.41
C PRO A 185 12.95 17.15 3.83
N ILE A 186 11.73 16.95 3.31
CA ILE A 186 10.56 17.75 3.64
C ILE A 186 9.61 16.95 4.55
N PRO A 187 8.80 17.63 5.40
CA PRO A 187 7.82 16.96 6.23
C PRO A 187 6.91 16.03 5.42
N TRP A 188 6.70 14.80 5.92
CA TRP A 188 5.87 13.81 5.24
C TRP A 188 4.44 14.30 4.98
N ARG A 189 3.93 15.24 5.80
CA ARG A 189 2.60 15.84 5.64
C ARG A 189 2.44 16.54 4.31
N ILE A 190 3.53 17.16 3.83
CA ILE A 190 3.59 17.79 2.51
C ILE A 190 3.59 16.68 1.45
N LYS A 191 4.46 15.68 1.61
CA LYS A 191 4.54 14.51 0.70
C LYS A 191 3.24 13.74 0.55
N ALA A 192 2.34 13.80 1.53
CA ALA A 192 1.05 13.10 1.52
C ALA A 192 0.17 13.49 0.33
N VAL A 193 0.36 14.66 -0.30
CA VAL A 193 -0.38 15.01 -1.53
C VAL A 193 -0.03 14.06 -2.69
N TRP A 194 1.20 13.54 -2.71
CA TRP A 194 1.72 12.67 -3.77
C TRP A 194 1.72 11.20 -3.39
N ALA A 195 1.94 10.91 -2.11
CA ALA A 195 2.18 9.55 -1.64
C ALA A 195 0.98 8.63 -1.77
N HIS A 196 1.16 7.45 -2.36
CA HIS A 196 0.09 6.47 -2.49
C HIS A 196 -0.36 5.88 -1.16
N HIS A 197 0.56 5.76 -0.18
CA HIS A 197 0.27 5.10 1.08
C HIS A 197 0.65 5.94 2.30
N ARG A 198 -0.15 5.78 3.35
CA ARG A 198 0.15 6.18 4.73
C ARG A 198 0.60 4.93 5.47
N TYR A 199 1.58 5.04 6.37
CA TYR A 199 2.01 3.90 7.17
C TYR A 199 2.15 4.21 8.66
N LEU A 200 2.08 3.14 9.45
CA LEU A 200 2.36 3.06 10.87
C LEU A 200 3.35 1.93 11.15
N VAL A 201 4.29 2.17 12.06
CA VAL A 201 5.12 1.14 12.69
C VAL A 201 4.87 1.20 14.19
N GLY A 202 4.30 0.12 14.71
CA GLY A 202 4.14 -0.12 16.14
C GLY A 202 5.17 -1.12 16.65
N VAL A 203 5.59 -0.96 17.91
CA VAL A 203 6.40 -1.95 18.61
C VAL A 203 5.69 -2.43 19.87
N LYS A 204 5.81 -3.72 20.18
CA LYS A 204 5.44 -4.26 21.48
C LYS A 204 6.52 -3.90 22.50
N GLU A 205 6.09 -3.43 23.67
CA GLU A 205 6.99 -3.35 24.82
C GLU A 205 7.15 -4.77 25.38
N GLY A 206 8.40 -5.17 25.57
CA GLY A 206 8.77 -6.54 25.98
C GLY A 206 8.61 -6.77 27.47
#